data_AF-A0A6I1ZQB8-F1
#
_entry.id   AF-A0A6I1ZQB8-F1
#
_cell.length_a   1.000
_cell.length_b   1.000
_cell.length_c   1.000
_cell.angle_alpha   90.00
_cell.angle_beta   90.00
_cell.angle_gamma   90.00
#
_symmetry.space_group_name_H-M   'P 1'
#
loop_
_entity.id
_entity.type
_entity.pdbx_description
1 polymer ?
#
loop_
_entity_poly.entity_id
_entity_poly.type
_entity_poly.pdbx_seq_one_letter_code
_entity_poly.pdbx_strand_id
1 'polypeptide(L)' 'MMSAIGAEGLSLVCSIPADEGLLKMDQSGMPLGPDLSSSVAYQAVEDLMIKLDVAGTSKEISGA' A
#
# COMPACT_ATOMS: atom_id res chain seq x y z
N MET A 1 -19.60 10.79 14.39
CA MET A 1 -19.20 9.38 14.52
C MET A 1 -17.71 9.35 14.82
N MET A 2 -17.29 8.83 15.97
CA MET A 2 -15.90 8.41 16.14
C MET A 2 -15.70 7.17 15.25
N SER A 3 -14.69 7.19 14.38
CA SER A 3 -14.32 5.99 13.62
C SER A 3 -13.85 4.92 14.62
N ALA A 4 -14.20 3.66 14.39
CA ALA A 4 -13.77 2.54 15.23
C ALA A 4 -12.23 2.52 15.42
N ILE A 5 -11.51 2.98 14.39
CA ILE A 5 -10.07 3.21 14.38
C ILE A 5 -9.61 4.08 15.57
N GLY A 6 -10.29 5.20 15.84
CA GLY A 6 -9.93 6.12 16.92
C GLY A 6 -10.21 5.58 18.33
N ALA A 7 -11.16 4.65 18.47
CA ALA A 7 -11.50 4.05 19.77
C ALA A 7 -10.51 2.96 20.20
N GLU A 8 -9.87 2.30 19.23
CA GLU A 8 -8.92 1.20 19.46
C GLU A 8 -7.45 1.64 19.45
N GLY A 9 -7.18 2.96 19.34
CA GLY A 9 -5.81 3.48 19.24
C GLY A 9 -5.12 3.10 17.93
N LEU A 10 -5.89 2.72 16.92
CA LEU A 10 -5.37 2.39 15.60
C LEU A 10 -5.19 3.66 14.77
N SER A 11 -4.22 3.64 13.86
CA SER A 11 -4.02 4.69 12.88
C SER A 11 -4.17 4.13 11.47
N LEU A 12 -4.82 4.90 10.60
CA LEU A 12 -4.90 4.58 9.19
C LEU A 12 -3.53 4.87 8.55
N VAL A 13 -2.91 3.85 7.95
CA VAL A 13 -1.59 3.97 7.31
C VAL A 13 -1.73 4.46 5.87
N CYS A 14 -2.63 3.87 5.09
CA CYS A 14 -2.96 4.32 3.75
C CYS A 14 -4.36 3.83 3.33
N SER A 15 -4.84 4.37 2.21
CA SER A 15 -6.01 3.85 1.50
C SER A 15 -5.59 3.47 0.08
N ILE A 16 -6.02 2.31 -0.38
CA ILE A 16 -5.77 1.83 -1.75
C ILE A 16 -7.04 2.10 -2.57
N PRO A 17 -6.97 2.84 -3.69
CA PRO A 17 -8.13 3.08 -4.54
C PRO A 17 -8.59 1.80 -5.25
N ALA A 18 -9.87 1.75 -5.65
CA ALA A 18 -10.35 0.70 -6.54
C ALA A 18 -9.68 0.81 -7.93
N ASP A 19 -9.41 -0.33 -8.56
CA ASP A 19 -8.81 -0.40 -9.89
C ASP A 19 -9.48 -1.48 -10.73
N GLU A 20 -10.35 -1.05 -11.64
CA GLU A 20 -11.08 -1.93 -12.55
C GLU A 20 -10.16 -2.65 -13.56
N GLY A 21 -8.99 -2.10 -13.84
CA GLY A 21 -7.99 -2.74 -14.69
C GLY A 21 -7.42 -3.98 -14.01
N LEU A 22 -7.03 -3.85 -12.74
CA LEU A 22 -6.58 -4.98 -11.92
C LEU A 22 -7.67 -6.04 -11.74
N LEU A 23 -8.91 -5.62 -11.49
CA LEU A 23 -10.04 -6.55 -11.35
C LEU A 23 -10.25 -7.39 -12.63
N LYS A 24 -10.16 -6.78 -13.81
CA LYS A 24 -10.28 -7.50 -15.08
C LYS A 24 -9.10 -8.43 -15.33
N MET A 25 -7.88 -8.04 -14.94
CA MET A 25 -6.71 -8.90 -15.03
C MET A 25 -6.88 -10.16 -14.19
N ASP A 26 -7.34 -10.01 -12.94
CA ASP A 26 -7.65 -11.14 -12.05
C ASP A 26 -8.72 -12.07 -12.65
N GLN A 27 -9.84 -11.50 -13.10
CA GLN A 27 -10.94 -12.25 -13.71
C GLN A 27 -10.56 -12.99 -15.00
N SER A 28 -9.58 -12.47 -15.73
CA SER A 28 -9.08 -13.10 -16.96
C SER A 28 -7.99 -14.15 -16.70
N GLY A 29 -7.61 -14.38 -15.43
CA GLY A 29 -6.51 -15.28 -15.08
C GLY A 29 -5.15 -14.79 -15.60
N MET A 30 -5.07 -13.52 -15.97
CA MET A 30 -3.81 -12.90 -16.38
C MET A 30 -2.99 -12.66 -15.12
N PRO A 31 -1.76 -13.19 -15.03
CA PRO A 31 -0.87 -12.80 -13.94
C PRO A 31 -0.69 -11.28 -13.99
N LEU A 32 -0.53 -10.66 -12.82
CA LEU A 32 -0.14 -9.26 -12.68
C LEU A 32 1.10 -9.05 -13.56
N GLY A 33 0.89 -8.35 -14.68
CA GLY A 33 1.90 -8.19 -15.72
C GLY A 33 3.03 -7.24 -15.30
N PRO A 34 4.10 -7.15 -16.11
CA PRO A 34 5.24 -6.28 -15.80
C PRO A 34 4.94 -4.77 -15.91
N ASP A 35 3.86 -4.39 -16.62
CA ASP A 35 3.49 -2.99 -16.79
C ASP A 35 2.19 -2.66 -16.03
N LEU A 36 2.37 -2.31 -14.75
CA LEU A 36 1.31 -1.82 -13.86
C LEU A 36 1.47 -0.31 -13.60
N SER A 37 2.28 0.38 -14.40
CA SER A 37 2.60 1.80 -14.24
C SER A 37 1.39 2.73 -14.35
N SER A 38 0.30 2.26 -14.97
CA SER A 38 -0.96 2.99 -15.08
C SER A 38 -1.97 2.68 -13.96
N SER A 39 -1.68 1.67 -13.12
CA SER A 39 -2.58 1.26 -12.04
C SER A 39 -2.41 2.17 -10.82
N VAL A 40 -3.47 2.92 -10.50
CA VAL A 40 -3.48 3.80 -9.32
C VAL A 40 -3.45 3.00 -8.02
N ALA A 41 -4.00 1.78 -8.02
CA ALA A 41 -3.91 0.88 -6.88
C ALA A 41 -2.48 0.35 -6.70
N TYR A 42 -1.82 -0.02 -7.80
CA TYR A 42 -0.43 -0.48 -7.76
C TYR A 42 0.51 0.62 -7.24
N GLN A 43 0.38 1.85 -7.73
CA GLN A 43 1.19 2.98 -7.24
C GLN A 43 0.96 3.26 -5.75
N ALA A 44 -0.30 3.18 -5.27
CA ALA A 44 -0.61 3.38 -3.86
C ALA A 44 0.00 2.28 -2.96
N VAL A 45 0.13 1.06 -3.47
CA VAL A 45 0.82 -0.04 -2.79
C VAL A 45 2.33 0.17 -2.78
N GLU A 46 2.94 0.61 -3.88
CA GLU A 46 4.37 0.98 -3.90
C GLU A 46 4.68 2.07 -2.86
N ASP A 47 3.89 3.13 -2.83
CA ASP A 47 4.06 4.22 -1.87
C ASP A 47 3.93 3.74 -0.41
N LEU A 48 3.03 2.77 -0.15
CA LEU A 48 2.91 2.11 1.15
C LEU A 48 4.18 1.32 1.48
N MET A 49 4.69 0.52 0.55
CA MET A 49 5.88 -0.30 0.77
C MET A 49 7.10 0.56 1.07
N ILE A 50 7.27 1.67 0.34
CA ILE A 50 8.33 2.66 0.61
C ILE A 50 8.19 3.25 2.03
N LYS A 51 6.98 3.62 2.45
CA LYS A 51 6.74 4.15 3.80
C LYS A 51 7.09 3.14 4.90
N LEU A 52 6.75 1.86 4.68
CA LEU A 52 7.06 0.79 5.62
C LEU A 52 8.56 0.49 5.66
N ASP A 53 9.25 0.55 4.52
CA ASP A 53 10.70 0.33 4.42
C ASP A 53 11.51 1.45 5.10
N VAL A 54 11.10 2.71 4.91
CA VAL A 54 11.69 3.87 5.63
C VAL A 54 11.46 3.78 7.14
N ALA A 55 10.29 3.26 7.57
CA ALA A 55 10.00 3.01 8.98
C ALA A 55 10.84 1.86 9.58
N GLY A 56 11.32 0.93 8.75
CA GLY A 56 12.18 -0.20 9.16
C GLY A 56 13.69 0.12 9.17
N THR A 57 14.17 1.08 8.37
CA THR A 57 15.60 1.33 8.15
C THR A 57 16.21 2.49 8.96
N SER A 58 15.41 3.26 9.71
CA SER A 58 15.92 4.42 10.49
C SER A 58 16.31 4.13 11.95
N LYS A 59 16.54 2.87 12.34
CA LYS A 59 16.90 2.52 13.74
C LYS A 59 18.23 1.82 13.96
N GLU A 60 19.06 1.65 12.94
CA GLU A 60 20.44 1.20 13.14
C GLU A 60 21.40 2.25 12.58
N ILE A 61 22.47 2.52 13.35
CA ILE A 61 23.56 3.46 13.08
C ILE A 61 23.30 4.92 13.50
N SER A 62 23.33 5.16 14.81
CA SER A 62 24.19 6.20 15.42
C SER A 62 24.22 5.99 16.94
N GLY A 63 25.05 5.05 17.38
CA GLY A 63 25.21 4.68 18.78
C GLY A 63 26.27 3.61 18.96
N ALA A 64 27.49 3.89 18.49
CA ALA A 64 28.70 3.19 18.87
C ALA A 64 29.82 4.21 19.04
#